data_AF-A0A7Z9U9L4-F1
#
_entry.id   AF-A0A7Z9U9L4-F1
#
_cell.length_a   1.000
_cell.length_b   1.000
_cell.length_c   1.000
_cell.angle_alpha   90.00
_cell.angle_beta   90.00
_cell.angle_gamma   90.00
#
_symmetry.space_group_name_H-M   'P 1'
#
loop_
_entity.id
_entity.type
_entity.pdbx_description
1 polymer ?
#
loop_
_entity_poly.entity_id
_entity_poly.type
_entity_poly.pdbx_seq_one_letter_code
_entity_poly.pdbx_strand_id
1 'polypeptide(L)'
;MEWPNWRIWWPNSTNGYALWKAGSRLTDKTWQLLQAIAACIQSDRTIQEAEVKVFERILARLNVEEKADALELLNKPQTLQPGKLRAAFPTMDERGRVLQTVVSVALADGKLHFDEVNYLGELLTALEMSYQDLAALNPEL
;
A
#
# COMPACT_ATOMS: atom_id res chain seq x y z
N MET A 1 -0.28 27.72 -8.72
CA MET A 1 -0.97 27.09 -7.59
C MET A 1 -0.12 25.89 -7.23
N GLU A 2 0.78 26.07 -6.26
CA GLU A 2 1.75 25.05 -5.85
C GLU A 2 1.07 24.11 -4.86
N TRP A 3 1.16 22.81 -5.15
CA TRP A 3 0.57 21.75 -4.35
C TRP A 3 1.37 21.55 -3.05
N PRO A 4 0.74 21.09 -1.95
CA PRO A 4 1.44 20.84 -0.70
C PRO A 4 2.53 19.79 -0.93
N ASN A 5 3.72 20.04 -0.40
CA ASN A 5 4.88 19.18 -0.51
C ASN A 5 4.76 18.00 0.49
N TRP A 6 3.82 17.08 0.24
CA TRP A 6 3.62 15.92 1.10
C TRP A 6 4.77 14.93 0.90
N ARG A 7 5.72 14.94 1.84
CA ARG A 7 6.64 13.81 2.05
C ARG A 7 5.78 12.63 2.47
N ILE A 8 5.57 11.66 1.56
CA ILE A 8 5.29 10.30 2.00
C ILE A 8 6.43 9.96 2.97
N TRP A 9 6.13 9.77 4.26
CA TRP A 9 7.14 9.46 5.25
C TRP A 9 7.69 8.07 4.93
N TRP A 10 8.86 8.03 4.29
CA TRP A 10 9.72 6.87 4.22
C TRP A 10 10.92 7.21 5.09
N PRO A 11 11.27 6.40 6.10
CA PRO A 11 12.40 6.72 6.94
C PRO A 11 13.67 6.78 6.07
N ASN A 12 14.29 7.96 6.03
CA ASN A 12 15.65 8.18 5.52
C ASN A 12 16.61 7.40 6.41
N SER A 13 16.75 6.10 6.19
CA SER A 13 17.90 5.37 6.69
C SER A 13 18.35 4.40 5.62
N THR A 14 19.64 4.46 5.36
CA THR A 14 20.48 3.65 4.47
C THR A 14 20.36 2.13 4.67
N ASN A 15 19.46 1.65 5.54
CA ASN A 15 19.17 0.25 5.81
C ASN A 15 17.74 -0.20 5.38
N GLY A 16 16.87 0.71 4.93
CA GLY A 16 15.48 0.37 4.54
C GLY A 16 15.33 -0.30 3.16
N TYR A 17 16.39 -0.32 2.36
CA TYR A 17 16.38 -0.82 0.98
C TYR A 17 16.64 -2.32 0.84
N ALA A 18 17.00 -3.02 1.92
CA ALA A 18 17.39 -4.43 1.84
C ALA A 18 16.22 -5.40 1.58
N LEU A 19 14.96 -4.98 1.81
CA LEU A 19 13.77 -5.83 1.63
C LEU A 19 13.18 -5.78 0.21
N TRP A 20 13.56 -4.80 -0.59
CA TRP A 20 12.98 -4.54 -1.92
C TRP A 20 14.11 -4.47 -2.94
N LYS A 21 14.63 -5.63 -3.36
CA LYS A 21 15.64 -5.66 -4.42
C LYS A 21 15.04 -5.12 -5.71
N ALA A 22 15.65 -4.06 -6.23
CA ALA A 22 15.40 -3.55 -7.56
C ALA A 22 15.76 -4.62 -8.62
N GLY A 23 14.87 -4.82 -9.60
CA GLY A 23 15.16 -5.60 -10.81
C GLY A 23 14.80 -7.09 -10.77
N SER A 24 13.80 -7.51 -9.99
CA SER A 24 13.28 -8.88 -10.04
C SER A 24 11.81 -8.89 -10.43
N ARG A 25 11.46 -9.80 -11.34
CA ARG A 25 10.11 -10.35 -11.60
C ARG A 25 9.23 -10.20 -10.37
N LEU A 26 8.03 -9.61 -10.53
CA LEU A 26 7.10 -9.28 -9.44
C LEU A 26 7.14 -10.34 -8.34
N THR A 27 7.82 -10.03 -7.23
CA THR A 27 7.92 -10.98 -6.11
C THR A 27 6.55 -11.17 -5.50
N ASP A 28 6.30 -12.31 -4.86
CA ASP A 28 5.02 -12.54 -4.16
C ASP A 28 4.71 -11.40 -3.18
N LYS A 29 5.73 -10.83 -2.51
CA LYS A 29 5.57 -9.65 -1.64
C LYS A 29 5.09 -8.43 -2.41
N THR A 30 5.78 -8.06 -3.48
CA THR A 30 5.40 -6.91 -4.32
C THR A 30 3.99 -7.09 -4.87
N TRP A 31 3.66 -8.28 -5.33
CA TRP A 31 2.33 -8.59 -5.86
C TRP A 31 1.24 -8.48 -4.80
N GLN A 32 1.44 -9.05 -3.61
CA GLN A 32 0.46 -8.93 -2.51
C GLN A 32 0.27 -7.48 -2.06
N LEU A 33 1.33 -6.67 -2.02
CA LEU A 33 1.22 -5.23 -1.72
C LEU A 33 0.39 -4.50 -2.79
N LEU A 34 0.68 -4.73 -4.07
CA LEU A 34 -0.05 -4.09 -5.16
C LEU A 34 -1.53 -4.50 -5.19
N GLN A 35 -1.84 -5.76 -4.87
CA GLN A 35 -3.22 -6.22 -4.71
C GLN A 35 -3.93 -5.51 -3.56
N ALA A 36 -3.27 -5.30 -2.42
CA ALA A 36 -3.85 -4.57 -1.29
C ALA A 36 -4.10 -3.09 -1.65
N ILE A 37 -3.15 -2.44 -2.32
CA ILE A 37 -3.32 -1.06 -2.77
C ILE A 37 -4.47 -0.95 -3.78
N ALA A 38 -4.51 -1.82 -4.78
CA ALA A 38 -5.57 -1.82 -5.79
C ALA A 38 -6.95 -2.12 -5.18
N ALA A 39 -7.04 -3.03 -4.20
CA ALA A 39 -8.28 -3.27 -3.47
C ALA A 39 -8.75 -2.05 -2.67
N CYS A 40 -7.83 -1.28 -2.10
CA CYS A 40 -8.15 -0.02 -1.42
C CYS A 40 -8.75 1.00 -2.38
N ILE A 41 -8.08 1.25 -3.52
CA ILE A 41 -8.55 2.18 -4.58
C ILE A 41 -9.91 1.74 -5.16
N GLN A 42 -10.18 0.45 -5.20
CA GLN A 42 -11.46 -0.08 -5.71
C GLN A 42 -12.59 -0.08 -4.67
N SER A 43 -12.30 0.21 -3.40
CA SER A 43 -13.25 0.03 -2.29
C SER A 43 -14.47 0.95 -2.40
N ASP A 44 -14.28 2.17 -2.89
CA ASP A 44 -15.33 3.18 -3.09
C ASP A 44 -16.05 3.06 -4.46
N ARG A 45 -15.69 2.04 -5.24
CA ARG A 45 -16.18 1.75 -6.61
C ARG A 45 -15.94 2.86 -7.64
N THR A 46 -15.14 3.87 -7.31
CA THR A 46 -14.87 5.04 -8.16
C THR A 46 -13.38 5.31 -8.24
N ILE A 47 -12.71 4.70 -9.22
CA ILE A 47 -11.28 4.92 -9.42
C ILE A 47 -11.05 6.35 -9.95
N GLN A 48 -10.45 7.20 -9.13
CA GLN A 48 -10.10 8.58 -9.49
C GLN A 48 -8.74 8.64 -10.20
N GLU A 49 -8.56 9.58 -11.13
CA GLU A 49 -7.28 9.79 -11.84
C GLU A 49 -6.12 10.09 -10.86
N ALA A 50 -6.40 10.71 -9.72
CA ALA A 50 -5.42 11.00 -8.68
C ALA A 50 -4.86 9.72 -8.05
N GLU A 51 -5.71 8.73 -7.77
CA GLU A 51 -5.32 7.45 -7.18
C GLU A 51 -4.52 6.60 -8.18
N VAL A 52 -4.91 6.62 -9.45
CA VAL A 52 -4.14 5.98 -10.54
C VAL A 52 -2.73 6.55 -10.62
N LYS A 53 -2.60 7.89 -10.59
CA LYS A 53 -1.28 8.55 -10.58
C LYS A 53 -0.44 8.18 -9.37
N VAL A 54 -1.06 7.99 -8.21
CA VAL A 54 -0.37 7.55 -6.99
C VAL A 54 0.10 6.10 -7.15
N PHE A 55 -0.75 5.23 -7.68
CA PHE A 55 -0.42 3.85 -8.00
C PHE A 55 0.75 3.76 -8.99
N GLU A 56 0.74 4.52 -10.08
CA GLU A 56 1.84 4.61 -11.04
C GLU A 56 3.16 5.08 -10.42
N ARG A 57 3.10 6.07 -9.52
CA ARG A 57 4.28 6.54 -8.77
C ARG A 57 4.84 5.44 -7.87
N ILE A 58 3.99 4.62 -7.27
CA ILE A 58 4.41 3.47 -6.45
C ILE A 58 5.09 2.43 -7.35
N LEU A 59 4.50 2.09 -8.50
CA LEU A 59 5.12 1.19 -9.48
C LEU A 59 6.49 1.67 -9.95
N ALA A 60 6.62 2.97 -10.22
CA ALA A 60 7.90 3.57 -10.61
C ALA A 60 8.95 3.49 -9.50
N ARG A 61 8.56 3.70 -8.23
CA ARG A 61 9.46 3.59 -7.08
C ARG A 61 9.85 2.15 -6.73
N LEU A 62 8.94 1.20 -6.94
CA LEU A 62 9.21 -0.23 -6.76
C LEU A 62 10.02 -0.83 -7.92
N ASN A 63 10.34 -0.03 -8.95
CA ASN A 63 11.05 -0.45 -10.15
C ASN A 63 10.43 -1.69 -10.80
N VAL A 64 9.09 -1.74 -10.86
CA VAL A 64 8.35 -2.82 -11.51
C VAL A 64 8.55 -2.69 -13.03
N GLU A 65 9.15 -3.72 -13.64
CA GLU A 65 9.37 -3.77 -15.09
C GLU A 65 8.04 -3.98 -15.85
N GLU A 66 7.18 -4.86 -15.34
CA GLU A 66 5.87 -5.21 -15.91
C GLU A 66 4.77 -4.26 -15.41
N LYS A 67 4.89 -2.97 -15.71
CA LYS A 67 3.91 -1.95 -15.26
C LYS A 67 2.49 -2.22 -15.79
N ALA A 68 2.38 -2.75 -17.02
CA ALA A 68 1.09 -3.05 -17.63
C ALA A 68 0.30 -4.09 -16.82
N ASP A 69 0.95 -5.17 -16.42
CA ASP A 69 0.34 -6.25 -15.64
C ASP A 69 -0.08 -5.78 -14.24
N ALA A 70 0.71 -4.89 -13.64
CA ALA A 70 0.36 -4.27 -12.37
C ALA A 70 -0.82 -3.29 -12.50
N LEU A 71 -0.91 -2.53 -13.60
CA LEU A 71 -2.04 -1.64 -13.86
C LEU A 71 -3.33 -2.42 -14.16
N GLU A 72 -3.24 -3.64 -14.71
CA GLU A 72 -4.41 -4.51 -14.87
C GLU A 72 -5.10 -4.85 -13.54
N LEU A 73 -4.40 -4.77 -12.41
CA LEU A 73 -5.01 -4.98 -11.08
C LEU A 73 -6.16 -4.00 -10.83
N LEU A 74 -6.06 -2.77 -11.35
CA LEU A 74 -7.11 -1.76 -11.21
C LEU A 74 -8.37 -2.09 -12.04
N ASN A 75 -8.24 -2.95 -13.06
CA ASN A 75 -9.35 -3.33 -13.94
C ASN A 75 -10.11 -4.58 -13.46
N LYS A 76 -9.60 -5.27 -12.43
CA LYS A 76 -10.20 -6.51 -11.89
C LYS A 76 -10.48 -6.32 -10.41
N PRO A 77 -11.65 -6.75 -9.88
CA PRO A 77 -11.90 -6.69 -8.46
C PRO A 77 -10.82 -7.44 -7.68
N GLN A 78 -10.15 -6.75 -6.78
CA GLN A 78 -9.17 -7.35 -5.90
C GLN A 78 -9.84 -7.79 -4.60
N THR A 79 -9.48 -8.97 -4.13
CA THR A 79 -9.95 -9.50 -2.84
C THR A 79 -8.74 -9.68 -1.94
N LEU A 80 -8.85 -9.14 -0.73
CA LEU A 80 -7.84 -9.33 0.29
C LEU A 80 -7.75 -10.83 0.64
N GLN A 81 -6.54 -11.38 0.60
CA GLN A 81 -6.30 -12.78 0.98
C GLN A 81 -5.40 -12.81 2.22
N PRO A 82 -5.98 -12.77 3.44
CA PRO A 82 -5.21 -12.58 4.68
C PRO A 82 -4.07 -13.59 4.85
N GLY A 83 -4.30 -14.87 4.52
CA GLY A 83 -3.28 -15.90 4.60
C GLY A 83 -2.08 -15.67 3.67
N LYS A 84 -2.32 -15.21 2.43
CA LYS A 84 -1.24 -14.88 1.48
C LYS A 84 -0.52 -13.61 1.87
N LEU A 85 -1.26 -12.61 2.35
CA LEU A 85 -0.69 -11.36 2.80
C LEU A 85 0.25 -11.58 4.00
N ARG A 86 -0.16 -12.37 4.99
CA ARG A 86 0.69 -12.71 6.14
C ARG A 86 1.88 -13.60 5.77
N ALA A 87 1.70 -14.52 4.84
CA ALA A 87 2.81 -15.33 4.33
C ALA A 87 3.85 -14.48 3.60
N ALA A 88 3.40 -13.45 2.87
CA ALA A 88 4.27 -12.48 2.21
C ALA A 88 4.95 -11.52 3.21
N PHE A 89 4.28 -11.16 4.30
CA PHE A 89 4.77 -10.23 5.32
C PHE A 89 4.79 -10.88 6.70
N PRO A 90 5.77 -11.76 6.98
CA PRO A 90 5.78 -12.55 8.20
C PRO A 90 6.01 -11.73 9.47
N THR A 91 6.75 -10.62 9.40
CA THR A 91 7.12 -9.81 10.57
C THR A 91 6.17 -8.65 10.82
N MET A 92 6.00 -8.24 12.08
CA MET A 92 5.15 -7.09 12.45
C MET A 92 5.62 -5.77 11.83
N ASP A 93 6.93 -5.55 11.70
CA ASP A 93 7.48 -4.36 11.03
C ASP A 93 7.08 -4.32 9.55
N GLU A 94 7.19 -5.43 8.83
CA GLU A 94 6.77 -5.52 7.43
C GLU A 94 5.26 -5.26 7.27
N ARG A 95 4.44 -5.85 8.13
CA ARG A 95 2.98 -5.66 8.12
C ARG A 95 2.60 -4.21 8.39
N GLY A 96 3.26 -3.56 9.34
CA GLY A 96 3.04 -2.14 9.62
C GLY A 96 3.40 -1.25 8.44
N ARG A 97 4.49 -1.56 7.72
CA ARG A 97 4.86 -0.84 6.49
C ARG A 97 3.82 -1.01 5.38
N VAL A 98 3.23 -2.21 5.23
CA VAL A 98 2.13 -2.43 4.28
C VAL A 98 0.95 -1.54 4.64
N LEU A 99 0.52 -1.56 5.90
CA LEU A 99 -0.61 -0.77 6.35
C LEU A 99 -0.38 0.74 6.17
N GLN A 100 0.79 1.25 6.55
CA GLN A 100 1.19 2.65 6.31
C GLN A 100 1.17 3.02 4.83
N THR A 101 1.65 2.11 3.96
CA THR A 101 1.67 2.34 2.51
C THR A 101 0.24 2.45 1.98
N VAL A 102 -0.66 1.54 2.37
CA VAL A 102 -2.05 1.55 1.92
C VAL A 102 -2.81 2.77 2.45
N VAL A 103 -2.64 3.13 3.73
CA VAL A 103 -3.21 4.36 4.31
C VAL A 103 -2.72 5.60 3.55
N SER A 104 -1.45 5.65 3.19
CA SER A 104 -0.89 6.78 2.42
C SER A 104 -1.51 6.89 1.03
N VAL A 105 -1.95 5.79 0.43
CA VAL A 105 -2.67 5.80 -0.86
C VAL A 105 -4.08 6.31 -0.68
N ALA A 106 -4.81 5.78 0.30
CA ALA A 106 -6.18 6.20 0.61
C ALA A 106 -6.27 7.69 0.97
N LEU A 107 -5.21 8.26 1.56
CA LEU A 107 -5.14 9.70 1.88
C LEU A 107 -4.61 10.58 0.74
N ALA A 108 -4.25 10.01 -0.42
CA ALA A 108 -3.49 10.73 -1.43
C ALA A 108 -4.32 11.79 -2.19
N ASP A 109 -5.65 11.61 -2.27
CA ASP A 109 -6.57 12.61 -2.80
C ASP A 109 -7.00 13.66 -1.75
N GLY A 110 -6.51 13.50 -0.51
CA GLY A 110 -6.77 14.39 0.63
C GLY A 110 -8.05 14.07 1.40
N LYS A 111 -8.79 13.00 1.07
CA LYS A 111 -10.02 12.62 1.76
C LYS A 111 -10.09 11.11 1.94
N LEU A 112 -10.33 10.69 3.18
CA LEU A 112 -10.61 9.28 3.46
C LEU A 112 -12.12 9.05 3.39
N HIS A 113 -12.56 8.27 2.42
CA HIS A 113 -13.95 7.86 2.26
C HIS A 113 -14.32 6.73 3.23
N PHE A 114 -15.62 6.60 3.54
CA PHE A 114 -16.08 5.60 4.52
C PHE A 114 -15.75 4.16 4.10
N ASP A 115 -15.83 3.85 2.81
CA ASP A 115 -15.50 2.52 2.29
C ASP A 115 -14.00 2.21 2.38
N GLU A 116 -13.14 3.21 2.21
CA GLU A 116 -11.69 3.07 2.43
C GLU A 116 -11.36 2.88 3.91
N VAL A 117 -12.07 3.57 4.81
CA VAL A 117 -11.95 3.33 6.27
C VAL A 117 -12.31 1.89 6.62
N ASN A 118 -13.42 1.37 6.06
CA ASN A 118 -13.82 -0.02 6.28
C ASN A 118 -12.76 -0.98 5.75
N TYR A 119 -12.25 -0.72 4.54
CA TYR A 119 -11.18 -1.50 3.94
C TYR A 119 -9.90 -1.50 4.80
N LEU A 120 -9.51 -0.35 5.35
CA LEU A 120 -8.36 -0.24 6.26
C LEU A 120 -8.57 -1.04 7.55
N GLY A 121 -9.80 -1.11 8.07
CA GLY A 121 -10.16 -1.97 9.20
C GLY A 121 -10.05 -3.46 8.88
N GLU A 122 -10.49 -3.88 7.69
CA GLU A 122 -10.31 -5.24 7.19
C GLU A 122 -8.83 -5.58 6.99
N LEU A 123 -8.05 -4.65 6.45
CA LEU A 123 -6.61 -4.80 6.25
C LEU A 123 -5.86 -4.96 7.58
N LEU A 124 -6.17 -4.14 8.58
CA LEU A 124 -5.62 -4.22 9.93
C LEU A 124 -5.92 -5.59 10.57
N THR A 125 -7.15 -6.08 10.40
CA THR A 125 -7.55 -7.43 10.83
C THR A 125 -6.78 -8.51 10.08
N ALA A 126 -6.64 -8.38 8.76
CA ALA A 126 -5.95 -9.37 7.92
C ALA A 126 -4.46 -9.47 8.24
N LEU A 127 -3.84 -8.36 8.63
CA LEU A 127 -2.45 -8.30 9.08
C LEU A 127 -2.26 -8.76 10.53
N GLU A 128 -3.36 -9.06 11.25
CA GLU A 128 -3.35 -9.37 12.69
C GLU A 128 -2.66 -8.28 13.51
N MET A 129 -2.92 -7.03 13.14
CA MET A 129 -2.40 -5.85 13.84
C MET A 129 -3.51 -5.19 14.65
N SER A 130 -3.12 -4.55 15.74
CA SER A 130 -3.98 -3.62 16.47
C SER A 130 -3.59 -2.17 16.16
N TYR A 131 -4.48 -1.23 16.52
CA TYR A 131 -4.16 0.19 16.50
C TYR A 131 -2.97 0.54 17.41
N GLN A 132 -2.75 -0.21 18.49
CA GLN A 132 -1.62 -0.02 19.40
C GLN A 132 -0.29 -0.42 18.74
N ASP A 133 -0.29 -1.49 17.93
CA ASP A 133 0.89 -1.91 17.15
C ASP A 133 1.27 -0.86 16.10
N LEU A 134 0.26 -0.24 15.47
CA LEU A 134 0.48 0.87 14.55
C LEU A 134 1.11 2.09 15.23
N ALA A 135 0.56 2.50 16.38
CA ALA A 135 1.08 3.64 17.14
C ALA A 135 2.53 3.38 17.62
N ALA A 136 2.86 2.13 17.98
CA ALA A 136 4.23 1.76 18.36
C ALA A 136 5.22 1.81 17.20
N LEU A 137 4.77 1.54 15.97
CA LEU A 137 5.58 1.58 14.76
C LEU A 137 5.72 2.98 14.16
N ASN A 138 4.83 3.91 14.53
CA ASN A 138 4.89 5.29 14.08
C ASN A 138 4.36 6.25 15.17
N PRO A 139 5.20 6.65 16.14
CA PRO A 139 4.77 7.48 17.25
C PRO A 139 4.39 8.93 16.86
N GLU A 140 4.52 9.30 15.58
CA GLU A 140 4.14 10.61 15.03
C GLU A 140 2.81 10.62 14.25
N LEU A 141 2.09 9.49 14.18
CA LEU A 141 0.69 9.42 13.76
C LEU A 141 -0.24 9.69 14.95
#